data_AF-A0A7C2YNF6-F1
#
_entry.id   AF-A0A7C2YNF6-F1
#
_cell.length_a   1.000
_cell.length_b   1.000
_cell.length_c   1.000
_cell.angle_alpha   90.00
_cell.angle_beta   90.00
_cell.angle_gamma   90.00
#
_symmetry.space_group_name_H-M   'P 1'
#
loop_
_entity.id
_entity.type
_entity.pdbx_description
1 polymer ?
#
loop_
_entity_poly.entity_id
_entity_poly.type
_entity_poly.pdbx_seq_one_letter_code
_entity_poly.pdbx_strand_id
1 'polypeptide(L)'
;MIERFQGKEGRPVLMDAIRRQFLIDGNAAVAERVASDMMLREYAPGEALFTQGDRGSDLCLILAGKVSIQVDGQQVAEVNAGMHVGEIGMLEPFKGRSASVIAIDTVVAAIVTQRRFLEMSKPHPELWHRLALELAHRLVSAQRRG
;
A
#
# COMPACT_ATOMS: atom_id res chain seq x y z
N MET A 1 -9.77 -11.32 10.18
CA MET A 1 -8.31 -11.06 10.38
C MET A 1 -8.03 -9.65 10.90
N ILE A 2 -8.78 -8.65 10.42
CA ILE A 2 -8.70 -7.22 10.72
C ILE A 2 -8.87 -6.88 12.20
N GLU A 3 -9.66 -7.64 12.93
CA GLU A 3 -9.92 -7.46 14.37
C GLU A 3 -8.62 -7.38 15.20
N ARG A 4 -7.55 -8.09 14.78
CA ARG A 4 -6.23 -8.07 15.44
C ARG A 4 -5.56 -6.69 15.48
N PHE A 5 -6.02 -5.77 14.62
CA PHE A 5 -5.47 -4.42 14.46
C PHE A 5 -6.41 -3.34 15.01
N GLN A 6 -7.60 -3.72 15.48
CA GLN A 6 -8.63 -2.79 15.92
C GLN A 6 -8.71 -2.69 17.44
N GLY A 7 -9.32 -1.60 17.89
CA GLY A 7 -9.52 -1.35 19.31
C GLY A 7 -8.22 -1.08 20.08
N LYS A 8 -8.36 -0.95 21.41
CA LYS A 8 -7.25 -0.62 22.31
C LYS A 8 -6.17 -1.71 22.32
N GLU A 9 -6.59 -2.97 22.23
CA GLU A 9 -5.70 -4.14 22.29
C GLU A 9 -4.98 -4.40 20.96
N GLY A 10 -5.61 -4.09 19.81
CA GLY A 10 -4.99 -4.24 18.49
C GLY A 10 -4.04 -3.10 18.10
N ARG A 11 -4.10 -1.95 18.80
CA ARG A 11 -3.28 -0.77 18.47
C ARG A 11 -1.77 -1.05 18.49
N PRO A 12 -1.17 -1.76 19.47
CA PRO A 12 0.25 -2.10 19.41
C PRO A 12 0.62 -2.94 18.17
N VAL A 13 -0.22 -3.90 17.79
CA VAL A 13 -0.02 -4.76 16.61
C VAL A 13 -0.11 -3.95 15.31
N LEU A 14 -1.08 -3.04 15.23
CA LEU A 14 -1.22 -2.11 14.11
C LEU A 14 0.01 -1.21 13.96
N MET A 15 0.47 -0.62 15.07
CA MET A 15 1.63 0.27 15.06
C MET A 15 2.91 -0.46 14.64
N ASP A 16 3.12 -1.70 15.11
CA ASP A 16 4.25 -2.51 14.68
C ASP A 16 4.17 -2.83 13.17
N ALA A 17 3.00 -3.22 12.68
CA ALA A 17 2.80 -3.51 11.25
C ALA A 17 2.98 -2.28 10.34
N ILE A 18 2.58 -1.09 10.78
CA ILE A 18 2.80 0.17 10.04
C ILE A 18 4.28 0.54 10.06
N ARG A 19 4.97 0.43 11.20
CA ARG A 19 6.40 0.76 11.30
C ARG A 19 7.27 -0.13 10.42
N ARG A 20 6.91 -1.41 10.27
CA ARG A 20 7.63 -2.35 9.40
C ARG A 20 7.42 -2.13 7.92
N GLN A 21 6.52 -1.23 7.51
CA GLN A 21 6.31 -0.94 6.11
C GLN A 21 7.58 -0.33 5.51
N PHE A 22 8.02 -0.80 4.34
CA PHE A 22 9.22 -0.30 3.67
C PHE A 22 9.20 1.23 3.47
N LEU A 23 8.02 1.77 3.19
CA LEU A 23 7.78 3.21 3.00
C LEU A 23 7.94 4.04 4.29
N ILE A 24 7.73 3.42 5.46
CA ILE A 24 7.70 4.07 6.77
C ILE A 24 9.02 3.87 7.52
N ASP A 25 9.69 2.73 7.30
CA ASP A 25 11.04 2.43 7.79
C ASP A 25 11.26 2.67 9.29
N GLY A 26 10.29 2.29 10.12
CA GLY A 26 10.38 2.48 11.57
C GLY A 26 10.18 3.92 12.04
N ASN A 27 9.94 4.90 11.16
CA ASN A 27 9.68 6.29 11.58
C ASN A 27 8.38 6.36 12.41
N ALA A 28 8.54 6.57 13.71
CA ALA A 28 7.43 6.56 14.65
C ALA A 28 6.43 7.70 14.41
N ALA A 29 6.90 8.90 14.05
CA ALA A 29 6.03 10.05 13.82
C ALA A 29 5.15 9.83 12.57
N VAL A 30 5.75 9.34 11.49
CA VAL A 30 5.02 8.99 10.27
C VAL A 30 4.04 7.84 10.54
N ALA A 31 4.47 6.80 11.25
CA ALA A 31 3.60 5.66 11.59
C ALA A 31 2.37 6.09 12.38
N GLU A 32 2.52 6.97 13.37
CA GLU A 32 1.41 7.53 14.15
C GLU A 32 0.46 8.34 13.27
N ARG A 33 1.02 9.12 12.33
CA ARG A 33 0.23 9.91 11.41
C ARG A 33 -0.57 9.04 10.44
N VAL A 34 0.05 8.00 9.88
CA VAL A 34 -0.64 6.99 9.08
C VAL A 34 -1.76 6.33 9.88
N ALA A 35 -1.48 5.86 11.11
CA ALA A 35 -2.47 5.20 11.95
C ALA A 35 -3.68 6.10 12.27
N SER A 36 -3.48 7.42 12.29
CA SER A 36 -4.53 8.42 12.57
C SER A 36 -5.35 8.79 11.33
N ASP A 37 -4.75 8.75 10.14
CA ASP A 37 -5.37 9.23 8.90
C ASP A 37 -5.85 8.11 7.95
N MET A 38 -5.54 6.85 8.25
CA MET A 38 -5.88 5.70 7.42
C MET A 38 -7.28 5.14 7.68
N MET A 39 -7.80 4.41 6.69
CA MET A 39 -8.96 3.52 6.85
C MET A 39 -8.50 2.08 6.75
N LEU A 40 -8.85 1.27 7.74
CA LEU A 40 -8.51 -0.15 7.76
C LEU A 40 -9.57 -0.95 7.00
N ARG A 41 -9.14 -1.83 6.08
CA ARG A 41 -10.05 -2.71 5.32
C ARG A 41 -9.50 -4.13 5.20
N GLU A 42 -10.40 -5.09 5.28
CA GLU A 42 -10.14 -6.50 4.98
C GLU A 42 -10.66 -6.84 3.59
N TYR A 43 -9.93 -7.70 2.90
CA TYR A 43 -10.27 -8.22 1.58
C TYR A 43 -10.21 -9.74 1.61
N ALA A 44 -11.23 -10.41 1.08
CA ALA A 44 -11.25 -11.85 0.94
C ALA A 44 -10.35 -12.32 -0.23
N PRO A 45 -9.86 -13.58 -0.24
CA PRO A 45 -9.15 -14.12 -1.39
C PRO A 45 -9.95 -13.93 -2.69
N GLY A 46 -9.30 -13.42 -3.73
CA GLY A 46 -9.93 -13.09 -5.02
C GLY A 46 -10.61 -11.72 -5.08
N GLU A 47 -10.78 -11.00 -3.96
CA GLU A 47 -11.34 -9.65 -3.96
C GLU A 47 -10.35 -8.63 -4.53
N ALA A 48 -10.85 -7.72 -5.38
CA ALA A 48 -10.05 -6.63 -5.90
C ALA A 48 -9.93 -5.51 -4.85
N LEU A 49 -8.68 -5.14 -4.53
CA LEU A 49 -8.40 -3.89 -3.82
C LEU A 49 -8.61 -2.71 -4.77
N PHE A 50 -8.12 -2.85 -6.01
CA PHE A 50 -8.26 -1.91 -7.12
C PHE A 50 -8.46 -2.66 -8.42
N THR A 51 -9.22 -2.10 -9.36
CA THR A 51 -9.31 -2.60 -10.75
C THR A 51 -8.57 -1.64 -11.68
N GLN A 52 -7.83 -2.18 -12.66
CA GLN A 52 -7.18 -1.38 -13.70
C GLN A 52 -8.19 -0.48 -14.42
N GLY A 53 -7.81 0.78 -14.66
CA GLY A 53 -8.66 1.79 -15.28
C GLY A 53 -9.60 2.50 -14.31
N ASP A 54 -9.86 1.97 -13.11
CA ASP A 54 -10.72 2.62 -12.13
C ASP A 54 -10.15 3.99 -11.73
N ARG A 55 -11.06 4.93 -11.44
CA ARG A 55 -10.68 6.18 -10.81
C ARG A 55 -10.35 5.92 -9.35
N GLY A 56 -9.16 6.34 -8.93
CA GLY A 56 -8.74 6.25 -7.54
C GLY A 56 -7.26 6.56 -7.41
N SER A 57 -6.92 7.32 -6.37
CA SER A 57 -5.55 7.76 -6.09
C SER A 57 -5.06 7.35 -4.70
N ASP A 58 -5.83 6.50 -4.01
CA ASP A 58 -5.48 6.04 -2.67
C ASP A 58 -4.30 5.06 -2.73
N LEU A 59 -3.44 5.14 -1.73
CA LEU A 59 -2.33 4.24 -1.47
C LEU A 59 -2.78 3.19 -0.43
N CYS A 60 -2.45 1.92 -0.64
CA CYS A 60 -2.69 0.86 0.35
C CYS A 60 -1.36 0.34 0.90
N LEU A 61 -1.24 0.32 2.23
CA LEU A 61 -0.17 -0.41 2.93
C LEU A 61 -0.69 -1.80 3.28
N ILE A 62 -0.01 -2.86 2.82
CA ILE A 62 -0.42 -4.24 3.09
C ILE A 62 0.09 -4.60 4.48
N LEU A 63 -0.83 -4.71 5.44
CA LEU A 63 -0.53 -5.04 6.83
C LEU A 63 -0.53 -6.55 7.09
N ALA A 64 -1.28 -7.29 6.27
CA ALA A 64 -1.40 -8.74 6.35
C ALA A 64 -1.76 -9.31 4.97
N GLY A 65 -1.34 -10.55 4.71
CA GLY A 65 -1.64 -11.26 3.48
C GLY A 65 -0.75 -10.88 2.29
N LYS A 66 -1.22 -11.25 1.11
CA LYS A 66 -0.53 -11.10 -0.18
C LYS A 66 -1.51 -10.69 -1.27
N VAL A 67 -1.03 -9.88 -2.21
CA VAL A 67 -1.79 -9.44 -3.37
C VAL A 67 -1.04 -9.74 -4.67
N SER A 68 -1.79 -10.03 -5.73
CA SER A 68 -1.34 -10.14 -7.10
C SER A 68 -1.53 -8.80 -7.80
N ILE A 69 -0.50 -8.31 -8.46
CA ILE A 69 -0.57 -7.16 -9.37
C ILE A 69 -0.81 -7.69 -10.78
N GLN A 70 -1.90 -7.28 -11.42
CA GLN A 70 -2.29 -7.75 -12.73
C GLN A 70 -2.44 -6.57 -13.71
N VAL A 71 -1.83 -6.71 -14.89
CA VAL A 71 -1.95 -5.77 -16.01
C VAL A 71 -2.59 -6.52 -17.16
N ASP A 72 -3.69 -5.99 -17.69
CA ASP A 72 -4.48 -6.60 -18.76
C ASP A 72 -4.86 -8.06 -18.45
N GLY A 73 -5.17 -8.32 -17.18
CA GLY A 73 -5.54 -9.64 -16.66
C GLY A 73 -4.38 -10.61 -16.44
N GLN A 74 -3.14 -10.23 -16.77
CA GLN A 74 -1.95 -11.06 -16.55
C GLN A 74 -1.24 -10.66 -15.27
N GLN A 75 -0.91 -11.63 -14.41
CA GLN A 75 -0.14 -11.40 -13.20
C GLN A 75 1.31 -11.02 -13.55
N VAL A 76 1.74 -9.84 -13.12
CA VAL A 76 3.09 -9.30 -13.37
C VAL A 76 3.96 -9.28 -12.12
N ALA A 77 3.34 -9.23 -10.93
CA ALA A 77 4.06 -9.23 -9.66
C ALA A 77 3.18 -9.72 -8.51
N GLU A 78 3.81 -10.09 -7.40
CA GLU A 78 3.16 -10.31 -6.11
C GLU A 78 3.72 -9.31 -5.09
N VAL A 79 2.87 -8.83 -4.19
CA VAL A 79 3.24 -7.92 -3.11
C VAL A 79 2.77 -8.50 -1.79
N ASN A 80 3.68 -8.62 -0.83
CA ASN A 80 3.44 -9.19 0.49
C ASN A 80 3.20 -8.09 1.54
N ALA A 81 2.73 -8.49 2.72
CA ALA A 81 2.69 -7.62 3.89
C ALA A 81 4.06 -6.95 4.18
N GLY A 82 4.02 -5.69 4.62
CA GLY A 82 5.20 -4.83 4.78
C GLY A 82 5.49 -3.93 3.57
N MET A 83 4.73 -4.09 2.48
CA MET A 83 4.87 -3.29 1.27
C MET A 83 3.58 -2.51 0.96
N HIS A 84 3.65 -1.64 -0.04
CA HIS A 84 2.51 -0.82 -0.48
C HIS A 84 2.18 -1.02 -1.96
N VAL A 85 0.98 -0.59 -2.33
CA VAL A 85 0.44 -0.62 -3.70
C VAL A 85 -0.42 0.61 -3.97
N GLY A 86 -0.64 0.92 -5.24
CA GLY A 86 -1.48 2.04 -5.68
C GLY A 86 -0.72 3.35 -5.89
N GLU A 87 0.61 3.32 -5.77
CA GLU A 87 1.49 4.48 -5.89
C GLU A 87 1.42 5.16 -7.26
N ILE A 88 1.25 4.40 -8.34
CA ILE A 88 1.14 4.97 -9.69
C ILE A 88 -0.15 5.78 -9.82
N GLY A 89 -1.29 5.23 -9.37
CA GLY A 89 -2.56 5.97 -9.36
C GLY A 89 -2.55 7.17 -8.41
N MET A 90 -1.76 7.11 -7.33
CA MET A 90 -1.53 8.25 -6.45
C MET A 90 -0.67 9.33 -7.11
N LEU A 91 0.35 8.97 -7.89
CA LEU A 91 1.24 9.92 -8.58
C LEU A 91 0.61 10.51 -9.85
N GLU A 92 -0.19 9.72 -10.57
CA GLU A 92 -0.84 10.07 -11.83
C GLU A 92 -2.38 9.95 -11.72
N PRO A 93 -3.04 10.75 -10.87
CA PRO A 93 -4.46 10.55 -10.52
C PRO A 93 -5.42 10.65 -11.71
N PHE A 94 -5.03 11.35 -12.79
CA PHE A 94 -5.86 11.52 -13.98
C PHE A 94 -5.85 10.31 -14.92
N LYS A 95 -4.88 9.39 -14.79
CA LYS A 95 -4.75 8.20 -15.65
C LYS A 95 -5.54 6.98 -15.14
N GLY A 96 -6.10 7.06 -13.93
CA GLY A 96 -6.72 5.92 -13.26
C GLY A 96 -5.69 4.90 -12.76
N ARG A 97 -6.17 3.75 -12.28
CA ARG A 97 -5.30 2.66 -11.80
C ARG A 97 -4.56 2.01 -12.97
N SER A 98 -3.24 1.93 -12.88
CA SER A 98 -2.39 1.31 -13.91
C SER A 98 -2.45 -0.21 -13.95
N ALA A 99 -2.94 -0.85 -12.88
CA ALA A 99 -3.04 -2.30 -12.73
C ALA A 99 -4.18 -2.63 -11.76
N SER A 100 -4.71 -3.85 -11.89
CA SER A 100 -5.57 -4.45 -10.87
C SER A 100 -4.72 -4.99 -9.73
N VAL A 101 -5.23 -4.88 -8.52
CA VAL A 101 -4.61 -5.46 -7.32
C VAL A 101 -5.61 -6.42 -6.70
N ILE A 102 -5.31 -7.71 -6.76
CA ILE A 102 -6.22 -8.78 -6.35
C ILE A 102 -5.66 -9.48 -5.11
N ALA A 103 -6.46 -9.66 -4.08
CA ALA A 103 -6.06 -10.43 -2.90
C ALA A 103 -5.81 -11.91 -3.27
N ILE A 104 -4.64 -12.45 -2.89
CA ILE A 104 -4.30 -13.87 -3.09
C ILE A 104 -4.83 -14.70 -1.91
N ASP A 105 -4.64 -14.18 -0.70
CA ASP A 105 -5.17 -14.71 0.55
C ASP A 105 -6.00 -13.62 1.27
N THR A 106 -6.39 -13.83 2.53
CA THR A 106 -7.04 -12.78 3.31
C THR A 106 -6.07 -11.63 3.56
N VAL A 107 -6.40 -10.45 3.01
CA VAL A 107 -5.55 -9.27 3.09
C VAL A 107 -6.16 -8.25 4.05
N VAL A 108 -5.31 -7.64 4.87
CA VAL A 108 -5.68 -6.43 5.63
C VAL A 108 -4.79 -5.30 5.16
N ALA A 109 -5.42 -4.20 4.73
CA ALA A 109 -4.72 -3.02 4.25
C ALA A 109 -5.11 -1.75 5.03
N ALA A 110 -4.13 -0.88 5.25
CA ALA A 110 -4.37 0.51 5.63
C ALA A 110 -4.44 1.38 4.38
N ILE A 111 -5.60 1.96 4.13
CA ILE A 111 -5.88 2.83 2.98
C ILE A 111 -5.57 4.26 3.39
N VAL A 112 -4.66 4.91 2.67
CA VAL A 112 -4.27 6.31 2.85
C VAL A 112 -4.62 7.08 1.59
N THR A 113 -5.47 8.10 1.73
CA THR A 113 -5.84 8.93 0.58
C THR A 113 -4.65 9.73 0.06
N GLN A 114 -4.64 10.04 -1.24
CA GLN A 114 -3.60 10.87 -1.85
C GLN A 114 -3.39 12.18 -1.08
N ARG A 115 -4.47 12.87 -0.72
CA ARG A 115 -4.41 14.12 0.05
C ARG A 115 -3.65 13.94 1.36
N ARG A 116 -3.96 12.88 2.12
CA ARG A 116 -3.29 12.59 3.40
C ARG A 116 -1.83 12.23 3.19
N PHE A 117 -1.51 11.43 2.17
CA PHE A 117 -0.11 11.13 1.84
C PHE A 117 0.68 12.40 1.51
N LEU A 118 0.14 13.28 0.66
CA LEU A 118 0.76 14.56 0.32
C LEU A 118 0.97 15.43 1.56
N GLU A 119 -0.02 15.53 2.45
CA GLU A 119 0.08 16.26 3.72
C GLU A 119 1.19 15.71 4.62
N MET A 120 1.28 14.38 4.77
CA MET A 120 2.32 13.71 5.54
C MET A 120 3.71 13.89 4.94
N SER A 121 3.82 13.88 3.62
CA SER A 121 5.10 13.96 2.91
C SER A 121 5.79 15.32 3.00
N LYS A 122 5.04 16.39 3.32
CA LYS A 122 5.59 17.75 3.45
C LYS A 122 6.61 17.87 4.59
N PRO A 123 6.27 17.49 5.84
CA PRO A 123 7.24 17.43 6.93
C PRO A 123 8.15 16.19 6.90
N HIS A 124 7.83 15.19 6.07
CA HIS A 124 8.53 13.91 5.99
C HIS A 124 8.97 13.59 4.53
N PRO A 125 9.91 14.36 3.95
CA PRO A 125 10.36 14.16 2.56
C PRO A 125 11.01 12.80 2.32
N GLU A 126 11.47 12.11 3.37
CA GLU A 126 11.94 10.72 3.31
C GLU A 126 10.90 9.77 2.69
N LEU A 127 9.60 10.05 2.83
CA LEU A 127 8.53 9.28 2.20
C LEU A 127 8.67 9.26 0.67
N TRP A 128 8.99 10.40 0.06
CA TRP A 128 9.21 10.48 -1.38
C TRP A 128 10.47 9.73 -1.80
N HIS A 129 11.53 9.82 -1.02
CA HIS A 129 12.76 9.09 -1.28
C HIS A 129 12.53 7.57 -1.26
N ARG A 130 11.83 7.07 -0.24
CA ARG A 130 11.50 5.63 -0.12
C ARG A 130 10.55 5.15 -1.21
N LEU A 131 9.57 5.98 -1.58
CA LEU A 131 8.68 5.69 -2.71
C LEU A 131 9.48 5.55 -4.02
N ALA A 132 10.39 6.49 -4.29
CA ALA A 132 11.24 6.46 -5.47
C ALA A 132 12.20 5.25 -5.49
N LEU A 133 12.79 4.89 -4.34
CA LEU A 133 13.62 3.68 -4.22
C LEU A 133 12.83 2.42 -4.55
N GLU A 134 11.61 2.29 -4.03
CA GLU A 134 10.75 1.13 -4.31
C GLU A 134 10.39 1.04 -5.80
N LEU A 135 10.01 2.17 -6.43
CA LEU A 135 9.73 2.20 -7.86
C LEU A 135 10.96 1.83 -8.70
N ALA A 136 12.16 2.28 -8.32
CA ALA A 136 13.40 1.89 -8.98
C ALA A 136 13.67 0.38 -8.83
N HIS A 137 13.48 -0.20 -7.64
CA HIS A 137 13.62 -1.64 -7.42
C HIS A 137 12.62 -2.44 -8.27
N ARG A 138 11.37 -1.99 -8.37
CA ARG A 138 10.34 -2.62 -9.21
C ARG A 138 10.71 -2.56 -10.69
N LEU A 139 11.19 -1.42 -11.18
CA LEU A 139 11.61 -1.25 -12.58
C LEU A 139 12.76 -2.20 -12.94
N VAL A 140 13.81 -2.25 -12.12
CA VAL A 140 14.94 -3.17 -12.33
C VAL A 140 14.47 -4.63 -12.28
N SER A 141 13.56 -4.96 -11.36
CA SER A 141 13.01 -6.31 -11.23
C SER A 141 12.13 -6.72 -12.41
N ALA A 142 11.46 -5.77 -13.06
CA ALA A 142 10.65 -6.01 -14.26
C ALA A 142 11.51 -6.21 -15.50
N GLN A 143 12.60 -5.44 -15.66
CA GLN A 143 13.54 -5.56 -16.77
C GLN A 143 14.28 -6.90 -16.83
N ARG A 144 14.42 -7.59 -15.69
CA ARG A 144 15.08 -8.92 -15.63
C ARG A 144 14.18 -10.09 -16.02
N ARG A 145 12.88 -9.86 -16.20
CA ARG A 145 11.89 -10.92 -16.52
C ARG A 145 11.54 -11.01 -18.00
N GLY A 146 12.03 -10.08 -18.83
CA GLY A 146 11.97 -10.14 -20.29
C GLY A 146 13.28 -10.61 -20.87
#